data_AF-A0A368EJF6-F1
#
_entry.id   AF-A0A368EJF6-F1
#
_cell.length_a   1.000
_cell.length_b   1.000
_cell.length_c   1.000
_cell.angle_alpha   90.00
_cell.angle_beta   90.00
_cell.angle_gamma   90.00
#
_symmetry.space_group_name_H-M   'P 1'
#
loop_
_entity.id
_entity.type
_entity.pdbx_description
1 polymer ?
#
loop_
_entity_poly.entity_id
_entity_poly.type
_entity_poly.pdbx_seq_one_letter_code
_entity_poly.pdbx_strand_id
1 'polypeptide(L)'
;MMRFLTLFIIIFSVSGTVWSMWLSSELKNEDARLKIIKNKIIEIDEKIRLAEAEWSFITNPKHIEYLNNKYLKLKTIPINDITSIKTKDTILSKKLDNSNKILKEIN
;
A
#
# COMPACT_ATOMS: atom_id res chain seq x y z
N MET A 1 13.18 40.00 -57.80
CA MET A 1 13.31 40.07 -56.33
C MET A 1 11.97 39.89 -55.61
N MET A 2 10.99 40.80 -55.77
CA MET A 2 9.72 40.76 -55.01
C MET A 2 8.88 39.49 -55.16
N ARG A 3 8.75 38.93 -56.38
CA ARG A 3 7.98 37.68 -56.64
C ARG A 3 8.55 36.44 -55.93
N PHE A 4 9.86 36.37 -55.75
CA PHE A 4 10.49 35.25 -55.03
C PHE A 4 10.25 35.36 -53.52
N LEU A 5 10.26 36.57 -53.00
CA LEU A 5 10.03 36.84 -51.58
C LEU A 5 8.58 36.53 -51.18
N THR A 6 7.60 36.87 -52.04
CA THR A 6 6.19 36.49 -51.81
C THR A 6 5.98 34.97 -51.86
N LEU A 7 6.62 34.27 -52.80
CA LEU A 7 6.57 32.81 -52.88
C LEU A 7 7.18 32.15 -51.63
N PHE A 8 8.31 32.67 -51.16
CA PHE A 8 8.96 32.18 -49.94
C PHE A 8 8.07 32.35 -48.71
N ILE A 9 7.42 33.51 -48.55
CA ILE A 9 6.48 33.77 -47.44
C ILE A 9 5.32 32.79 -47.48
N ILE A 10 4.75 32.51 -48.66
CA ILE A 10 3.63 31.57 -48.80
C ILE A 10 4.07 30.15 -48.39
N ILE A 11 5.21 29.68 -48.88
CA ILE A 11 5.74 28.34 -48.56
C ILE A 11 6.02 28.22 -47.06
N PHE A 12 6.64 29.24 -46.46
CA PHE A 12 6.94 29.25 -45.03
C PHE A 12 5.68 29.30 -44.16
N SER A 13 4.64 30.03 -44.61
CA SER A 13 3.35 30.08 -43.91
C SER A 13 2.62 28.73 -43.97
N VAL A 14 2.58 28.08 -45.13
CA VAL A 14 1.96 26.77 -45.29
C VAL A 14 2.72 25.69 -44.53
N SER A 15 4.06 25.69 -44.57
CA SER A 15 4.85 24.70 -43.82
C SER A 15 4.71 24.87 -42.31
N GLY A 16 4.68 26.12 -41.81
CA GLY A 16 4.49 26.41 -40.39
C GLY A 16 3.15 25.93 -39.85
N THR A 17 2.07 26.10 -40.62
CA THR A 17 0.73 25.65 -40.20
C THR A 17 0.61 24.13 -40.16
N VAL A 18 1.15 23.43 -41.16
CA VAL A 18 1.18 21.95 -41.19
C VAL A 18 2.00 21.40 -40.01
N TRP A 19 3.17 21.98 -39.75
CA TRP A 19 4.01 21.58 -38.61
C TRP A 19 3.31 21.78 -37.27
N SER A 20 2.64 22.92 -37.09
CA SER A 20 1.89 23.24 -35.88
C SER A 20 0.72 22.27 -35.66
N MET A 21 0.00 21.91 -36.73
CA MET A 21 -1.08 20.92 -36.66
C MET A 21 -0.57 19.53 -36.28
N TRP A 22 0.54 19.08 -36.87
CA TRP A 22 1.13 17.77 -36.55
C TRP A 22 1.57 17.72 -35.08
N LEU A 23 2.32 18.72 -34.61
CA LEU A 23 2.72 18.82 -33.20
C LEU A 23 1.52 18.85 -32.26
N SER A 24 0.47 19.60 -32.60
CA SER A 24 -0.76 19.68 -31.80
C SER A 24 -1.48 18.33 -31.72
N SER A 25 -1.42 17.51 -32.77
CA SER A 25 -2.04 16.18 -32.77
C SER A 25 -1.30 15.21 -31.85
N GLU A 26 0.04 15.26 -31.84
CA GLU A 26 0.86 14.43 -30.96
C GLU A 26 0.65 14.81 -29.49
N LEU A 27 0.66 16.11 -29.19
CA LEU A 27 0.39 16.62 -27.85
C LEU A 27 -1.01 16.20 -27.33
N LYS A 28 -2.04 16.26 -28.18
CA LYS A 28 -3.39 15.81 -27.81
C LYS A 28 -3.45 14.32 -27.48
N ASN A 29 -2.69 13.49 -28.19
CA ASN A 29 -2.62 12.06 -27.93
C ASN A 29 -1.94 11.78 -26.58
N GLU A 30 -0.83 12.46 -26.31
CA GLU A 30 -0.12 12.34 -25.03
C GLU A 30 -0.95 12.89 -23.86
N ASP A 31 -1.65 14.01 -24.02
CA ASP A 31 -2.59 14.52 -23.01
C ASP A 31 -3.72 13.53 -22.71
N ALA A 32 -4.24 12.85 -23.73
CA ALA A 32 -5.26 11.81 -23.56
C ALA A 32 -4.70 10.61 -22.77
N ARG A 33 -3.47 10.18 -23.05
CA ARG A 33 -2.78 9.12 -22.32
C ARG A 33 -2.53 9.50 -20.86
N LEU A 34 -2.07 10.73 -20.62
CA LEU A 34 -1.87 11.26 -19.27
C LEU A 34 -3.19 11.31 -18.49
N LYS A 35 -4.29 11.70 -19.13
CA LYS A 35 -5.63 11.70 -18.51
C LYS A 35 -6.07 10.29 -18.11
N ILE A 36 -5.85 9.29 -18.98
CA ILE A 36 -6.17 7.89 -18.67
C ILE A 36 -5.37 7.40 -17.47
N ILE A 37 -4.05 7.66 -17.45
CA ILE A 37 -3.18 7.26 -16.35
C ILE A 37 -3.61 7.95 -15.05
N LYS A 38 -3.88 9.25 -15.08
CA LYS A 38 -4.34 10.00 -13.90
C LYS A 38 -5.65 9.44 -13.35
N ASN A 39 -6.61 9.12 -14.21
CA ASN A 39 -7.87 8.51 -13.79
C ASN A 39 -7.64 7.14 -13.15
N LYS A 40 -6.75 6.32 -13.71
CA LYS A 40 -6.38 5.03 -13.13
C LYS A 40 -5.72 5.16 -11.76
N ILE A 41 -4.88 6.18 -11.57
CA ILE A 41 -4.27 6.48 -10.25
C ILE A 41 -5.36 6.82 -9.23
N ILE A 42 -6.31 7.68 -9.59
CA ILE A 42 -7.43 8.07 -8.70
C ILE A 42 -8.26 6.84 -8.30
N GLU A 43 -8.58 5.96 -9.26
CA GLU A 43 -9.33 4.73 -9.00
C GLU A 43 -8.60 3.79 -8.03
N ILE A 44 -7.28 3.64 -8.21
CA ILE A 44 -6.45 2.81 -7.32
C ILE A 44 -6.38 3.42 -5.92
N ASP A 45 -6.19 4.74 -5.81
CA ASP A 45 -6.12 5.45 -4.54
C ASP A 45 -7.43 5.32 -3.75
N GLU A 46 -8.57 5.40 -4.44
CA GLU A 46 -9.87 5.17 -3.82
C GLU A 46 -10.02 3.74 -3.29
N LYS A 47 -9.56 2.74 -4.05
CA LYS A 47 -9.54 1.33 -3.61
C LYS A 47 -8.65 1.11 -2.40
N ILE A 48 -7.46 1.73 -2.37
CA ILE A 48 -6.54 1.66 -1.23
C ILE A 48 -7.19 2.28 0.01
N ARG A 49 -7.79 3.46 -0.13
CA ARG A 49 -8.47 4.15 0.98
C ARG A 49 -9.63 3.32 1.54
N LEU A 50 -10.41 2.67 0.67
CA LEU A 50 -11.46 1.75 1.09
C LEU A 50 -10.89 0.56 1.86
N ALA A 51 -9.86 -0.09 1.33
CA ALA A 51 -9.20 -1.22 1.98
C ALA A 51 -8.58 -0.83 3.34
N GLU A 52 -8.00 0.36 3.45
CA GLU A 52 -7.47 0.88 4.71
C GLU A 52 -8.58 1.13 5.74
N ALA A 53 -9.72 1.67 5.31
CA ALA A 53 -10.89 1.85 6.17
C ALA A 53 -11.48 0.51 6.64
N GLU A 54 -11.60 -0.48 5.75
CA GLU A 54 -12.03 -1.83 6.08
C GLU A 54 -11.06 -2.51 7.05
N TRP A 55 -9.76 -2.40 6.80
CA TRP A 55 -8.73 -2.93 7.68
C TRP A 55 -8.77 -2.27 9.06
N SER A 56 -8.89 -0.94 9.11
CA SER A 56 -9.02 -0.18 10.34
C SER A 56 -10.26 -0.61 11.13
N PHE A 57 -11.38 -0.86 10.45
CA PHE A 57 -12.60 -1.33 11.09
C PHE A 57 -12.43 -2.73 11.71
N ILE A 58 -11.84 -3.67 10.96
CA ILE A 58 -11.60 -5.05 11.42
C ILE A 58 -10.60 -5.07 12.58
N THR A 59 -9.53 -4.28 12.48
CA THR A 59 -8.46 -4.26 13.47
C THR A 59 -8.74 -3.39 14.69
N ASN A 60 -9.88 -2.67 14.71
CA ASN A 60 -10.25 -1.81 15.82
C ASN A 60 -10.41 -2.65 17.11
N PRO A 61 -9.61 -2.39 18.17
CA PRO A 61 -9.65 -3.15 19.41
C PRO A 61 -11.04 -3.21 20.05
N LYS A 62 -11.79 -2.10 19.99
CA LYS A 62 -13.17 -2.03 20.53
C LYS A 62 -14.12 -2.93 19.75
N HIS A 63 -13.93 -3.00 18.43
CA HIS A 63 -14.73 -3.86 17.55
C HIS A 63 -14.41 -5.33 17.79
N ILE A 64 -13.13 -5.67 17.91
CA ILE A 64 -12.67 -7.02 18.24
C ILE A 64 -13.19 -7.46 19.62
N GLU A 65 -13.14 -6.59 20.62
CA GLU A 65 -13.68 -6.86 21.96
C GLU A 65 -15.20 -7.11 21.92
N TYR A 66 -15.95 -6.28 21.19
CA TYR A 66 -17.38 -6.48 20.96
C TYR A 66 -17.67 -7.84 20.30
N LEU A 67 -16.97 -8.17 19.21
CA LEU A 67 -17.14 -9.43 18.49
C LEU A 67 -16.78 -10.64 19.37
N ASN A 68 -15.70 -10.55 20.14
CA ASN A 68 -15.30 -11.59 21.07
C ASN A 68 -16.39 -11.83 22.12
N ASN A 69 -16.89 -10.76 22.75
CA ASN A 69 -17.94 -10.86 23.76
C ASN A 69 -19.25 -11.41 23.20
N LYS A 70 -19.58 -11.08 21.95
CA LYS A 70 -20.81 -11.53 21.29
C LYS A 70 -20.77 -12.99 20.87
N TYR A 71 -19.65 -13.47 20.32
CA TYR A 71 -19.61 -14.77 19.64
C TYR A 71 -18.72 -15.81 20.32
N LEU A 72 -17.55 -15.43 20.86
CA LEU A 72 -16.52 -16.39 21.28
C LEU A 72 -16.37 -16.48 22.81
N LYS A 73 -16.76 -15.43 23.55
CA LYS A 73 -16.65 -15.30 25.02
C LYS A 73 -15.25 -15.63 25.55
N LEU A 74 -14.19 -15.32 24.79
CA LEU A 74 -12.82 -15.62 25.20
C LEU A 74 -12.39 -14.65 26.28
N LYS A 75 -11.65 -15.16 27.26
CA LYS A 75 -11.03 -14.33 28.28
C LYS A 75 -9.86 -13.56 27.65
N THR A 76 -9.85 -12.25 27.80
CA THR A 76 -8.74 -11.40 27.35
C THR A 76 -7.47 -11.82 28.09
N ILE A 77 -6.44 -12.19 27.33
CA ILE A 77 -5.10 -12.40 27.87
C ILE A 77 -4.45 -11.02 27.88
N PRO A 78 -3.95 -10.52 29.02
CA PRO A 78 -3.24 -9.25 29.04
C PRO A 78 -2.07 -9.32 28.06
N ILE A 79 -1.81 -8.20 27.38
CA ILE A 79 -0.62 -8.03 26.53
C ILE A 79 0.58 -7.95 27.48
N ASN A 80 0.98 -9.09 28.02
CA ASN A 80 2.30 -9.23 28.59
C ASN A 80 3.24 -9.32 27.41
N ASP A 81 4.29 -8.49 27.42
CA ASP A 81 5.30 -8.51 26.38
C ASP A 81 5.69 -9.96 26.07
N ILE A 82 5.61 -10.33 24.79
CA ILE A 82 5.92 -11.67 24.27
C ILE A 82 7.37 -12.07 24.62
N THR A 83 8.20 -11.08 24.97
CA THR A 83 9.56 -11.24 25.52
C THR A 83 9.58 -11.91 26.89
N SER A 84 8.56 -11.72 27.72
CA SER A 84 8.43 -12.30 29.07
C SER A 84 7.94 -13.75 29.08
N ILE A 85 7.24 -14.18 28.03
CA ILE A 85 6.74 -15.56 27.91
C ILE A 85 7.92 -16.52 27.62
N LYS A 86 8.87 -16.10 26.78
CA LYS A 86 10.04 -16.92 26.41
C LYS A 86 10.92 -17.27 27.62
N THR A 87 11.01 -16.40 28.63
CA THR A 87 11.83 -16.64 29.82
C THR A 87 11.13 -17.55 30.83
N LYS A 88 9.79 -17.47 30.96
CA LYS A 88 9.03 -18.28 31.93
C LYS A 88 9.12 -19.77 31.64
N ASP A 89 9.00 -20.16 30.37
CA ASP A 89 9.09 -21.58 29.97
C ASP A 89 10.51 -22.13 30.11
N THR A 90 11.52 -21.27 29.89
CA THR A 90 12.94 -21.63 30.06
C THR A 90 13.32 -21.82 31.54
N ILE A 91 12.72 -21.05 32.46
CA ILE A 91 12.96 -21.21 33.90
C ILE A 91 12.22 -22.44 34.43
N LEU A 92 11.00 -22.72 33.95
CA LEU A 92 10.22 -23.88 34.35
C LEU A 92 10.91 -25.19 33.91
N SER A 93 11.40 -25.27 32.67
CA SER A 93 12.12 -26.45 32.17
C SER A 93 13.41 -26.70 32.95
N LYS A 94 14.21 -25.65 33.21
CA LYS A 94 15.45 -25.76 33.97
C LYS A 94 15.22 -26.21 35.42
N LYS A 95 14.13 -25.77 36.05
CA LYS A 95 13.76 -26.19 37.41
C LYS A 95 13.30 -27.65 37.43
N LEU A 96 12.54 -28.09 36.44
CA LEU A 96 12.06 -29.47 36.32
C LEU A 96 13.22 -30.45 36.07
N ASP A 97 14.15 -30.09 35.18
CA ASP A 97 15.34 -30.90 34.89
C ASP A 97 16.25 -31.04 36.11
N ASN A 98 16.42 -29.96 36.89
CA ASN A 98 17.24 -30.00 38.09
C ASN A 98 16.59 -30.84 39.20
N SER A 99 15.26 -30.75 39.36
CA SER A 99 14.52 -31.59 40.33
C SER A 99 14.60 -33.08 39.98
N ASN A 100 14.51 -33.42 38.68
CA ASN A 100 14.62 -34.79 38.21
C ASN A 100 16.06 -35.33 38.32
N LYS A 101 17.08 -34.48 38.15
CA LYS A 101 18.47 -34.85 38.36
C LYS A 101 18.77 -35.17 39.83
N ILE A 102 18.29 -34.33 40.74
CA ILE A 102 18.45 -34.53 42.18
C ILE A 102 17.77 -35.83 42.63
N LEU A 103 16.54 -36.11 42.16
CA LEU A 103 15.85 -37.37 42.49
C LEU A 103 16.54 -38.62 41.94
N LYS A 104 17.30 -38.50 40.85
CA LYS A 104 18.06 -39.61 40.25
C LYS A 104 19.41 -39.86 40.94
N GLU A 105 19.95 -38.89 41.68
CA GLU A 105 21.19 -39.03 42.43
C GLU A 105 20.97 -39.54 43.87
N ILE A 106 19.74 -39.50 44.39
CA ILE A 106 19.39 -39.92 45.75
C ILE A 106 18.88 -41.38 45.81
N ASN A 107 18.60 -42.00 44.67
CA ASN A 107 18.16 -43.40 44.54
C ASN A 107 19.21 -44.25 43.82
#